data_AF-M1CKQ4-F1
#
_entry.id   AF-M1CKQ4-F1
#
_cell.length_a   1.000
_cell.length_b   1.000
_cell.length_c   1.000
_cell.angle_alpha   90.00
_cell.angle_beta   90.00
_cell.angle_gamma   90.00
#
_symmetry.space_group_name_H-M   'P 1'
#
loop_
_entity.id
_entity.type
_entity.pdbx_description
1 polymer ?
#
loop_
_entity_poly.entity_id
_entity_poly.type
_entity_poly.pdbx_seq_one_letter_code
_entity_poly.pdbx_strand_id
1 'polypeptide(L)'
;MRAGFSGGIVVDYPHSSKRRKEYLVLTCGPPSLSTATAEGKGEDGESCSDEDSSEDEENQTVCISDRRRPRKKQKVNKKGKGRDWVLRKKEQMRKKGNAVPADSKYTARKRKDRF
;
A
#
# COMPACT_ATOMS: atom_id res chain seq x y z
N MET A 1 -26.10 -12.94 2.99
CA MET A 1 -25.46 -13.47 1.75
C MET A 1 -23.98 -13.69 2.05
N ARG A 2 -23.51 -14.94 2.08
CA ARG A 2 -22.09 -15.31 2.24
C ARG A 2 -21.59 -15.72 0.85
N ALA A 3 -20.52 -15.09 0.35
CA ALA A 3 -20.12 -15.16 -1.05
C ALA A 3 -19.45 -16.49 -1.50
N GLY A 4 -19.58 -17.58 -0.72
CA GLY A 4 -19.07 -18.90 -1.11
C GLY A 4 -17.54 -19.07 -1.11
N PHE A 5 -16.76 -18.05 -0.76
CA PHE A 5 -15.31 -18.15 -0.62
C PHE A 5 -14.92 -18.69 0.76
N SER A 6 -13.93 -19.58 0.81
CA SER A 6 -13.20 -19.99 2.00
C SER A 6 -11.82 -19.32 2.05
N GLY A 7 -11.11 -19.40 3.18
CA GLY A 7 -9.79 -18.79 3.36
C GLY A 7 -9.68 -17.94 4.62
N GLY A 8 -8.67 -17.06 4.68
CA GLY A 8 -8.33 -16.27 5.86
C GLY A 8 -7.30 -15.17 5.59
N ILE A 9 -6.79 -14.56 6.65
CA ILE A 9 -5.81 -13.48 6.59
C ILE A 9 -4.43 -14.02 6.96
N VAL A 10 -3.43 -13.78 6.10
CA VAL A 10 -2.02 -14.07 6.36
C VAL A 10 -1.32 -12.74 6.66
N VAL A 11 -0.59 -12.67 7.78
CA VAL A 11 0.12 -11.46 8.21
C VAL A 11 1.62 -11.67 8.13
N ASP A 12 2.29 -10.88 7.31
CA ASP A 12 3.74 -10.78 7.26
C ASP A 12 4.21 -9.69 8.25
N TYR A 13 5.28 -9.98 9.01
CA TYR A 13 5.77 -9.19 10.14
C TYR A 13 4.71 -8.83 11.21
N PRO A 14 4.16 -9.83 11.94
CA PRO A 14 3.07 -9.61 12.90
C PRO A 14 3.45 -8.63 14.04
N HIS A 15 4.73 -8.57 14.41
CA HIS A 15 5.24 -7.74 15.49
C HIS A 15 5.64 -6.32 15.08
N SER A 16 5.63 -5.97 13.79
CA SER A 16 6.08 -4.65 13.32
C SER A 16 4.94 -3.80 12.76
N SER A 17 4.46 -2.80 13.49
CA SER A 17 3.41 -1.89 12.99
C SER A 17 3.81 -1.11 11.72
N LYS A 18 5.12 -0.93 11.47
CA LYS A 18 5.64 -0.19 10.32
C LYS A 18 5.81 -1.05 9.07
N ARG A 19 6.08 -2.35 9.23
CA ARG A 19 6.35 -3.29 8.12
C ARG A 19 5.28 -4.36 7.96
N ARG A 20 4.27 -4.38 8.83
CA ARG A 20 3.15 -5.33 8.78
C ARG A 20 2.44 -5.25 7.44
N LYS A 21 2.30 -6.40 6.79
CA LYS A 21 1.51 -6.56 5.56
C LYS A 21 0.46 -7.62 5.80
N GLU A 22 -0.78 -7.33 5.45
CA GLU A 22 -1.91 -8.23 5.64
C GLU A 22 -2.45 -8.65 4.28
N TYR A 23 -2.54 -9.95 4.05
CA TYR A 23 -3.00 -10.56 2.80
C TYR A 23 -4.31 -11.31 3.06
N LEU A 24 -5.39 -10.92 2.40
CA LEU A 24 -6.64 -11.69 2.39
C LEU A 24 -6.52 -12.78 1.33
N VAL A 25 -6.43 -14.03 1.76
CA VAL A 25 -6.34 -15.20 0.88
C VAL A 25 -7.72 -15.83 0.78
N LEU A 26 -8.27 -15.85 -0.43
CA LEU A 26 -9.57 -16.44 -0.74
C LEU A 26 -9.39 -17.63 -1.67
N THR A 27 -10.06 -18.73 -1.34
CA THR A 27 -10.18 -19.92 -2.18
C THR A 27 -11.64 -20.08 -2.61
N CYS A 28 -11.84 -20.49 -3.86
CA CYS A 28 -13.15 -20.83 -4.41
C CYS A 28 -13.15 -22.29 -4.87
N GLY A 29 -14.22 -23.02 -4.60
CA GLY A 29 -14.35 -24.44 -4.94
C GLY A 29 -15.13 -25.21 -3.88
N PRO A 30 -15.42 -26.51 -4.12
CA PRO A 30 -16.05 -27.37 -3.13
C PRO A 30 -15.28 -27.30 -1.80
N PRO A 31 -15.95 -27.27 -0.64
CA PRO A 31 -15.27 -27.16 0.65
C PRO A 31 -14.51 -28.45 0.95
N SER A 32 -13.30 -28.58 0.42
CA SER A 32 -12.36 -29.58 0.90
C SER A 32 -11.91 -29.15 2.30
N LEU A 33 -12.09 -30.01 3.29
CA LEU A 33 -11.87 -29.78 4.72
C LEU A 33 -10.39 -29.46 5.09
N SER A 34 -9.51 -29.31 4.11
CA SER A 34 -8.06 -29.20 4.29
C SER A 34 -7.46 -27.80 4.09
N THR A 35 -8.24 -26.75 3.84
CA THR A 35 -7.70 -25.37 3.81
C THR A 35 -7.67 -24.74 5.20
N ALA A 36 -6.91 -25.33 6.12
CA ALA A 36 -6.41 -24.61 7.28
C ALA A 36 -5.31 -23.66 6.77
N THR A 37 -5.46 -22.37 7.03
CA THR A 37 -4.54 -21.32 6.61
C THR A 37 -3.11 -21.64 7.07
N ALA A 38 -2.15 -21.68 6.14
CA ALA A 38 -0.74 -21.79 6.48
C ALA A 38 -0.32 -20.56 7.29
N GLU A 39 0.07 -20.76 8.55
CA GLU A 39 0.73 -19.72 9.33
C GLU A 39 2.08 -19.40 8.68
N GLY A 40 2.40 -18.10 8.61
CA GLY A 40 3.60 -17.61 7.94
C GLY A 40 4.84 -18.31 8.48
N LYS A 41 5.54 -19.02 7.58
CA LYS A 41 6.74 -19.79 7.87
C LYS A 41 7.81 -18.86 8.45
N GLY A 42 8.13 -19.10 9.72
CA GLY A 42 9.26 -18.48 10.41
C GLY A 42 10.56 -18.78 9.67
N GLU A 43 11.45 -17.82 9.72
CA GLU A 43 12.80 -17.84 9.17
C GLU A 43 13.74 -18.63 10.10
N ASP A 44 13.80 -19.94 9.94
CA ASP A 44 14.90 -20.77 10.44
C ASP A 44 15.07 -22.01 9.55
N GLY A 45 16.28 -22.14 8.99
CA GLY A 45 16.56 -23.08 7.91
C GLY A 45 16.80 -24.49 8.39
N GLU A 46 16.30 -25.46 7.63
CA GLU A 46 16.97 -26.74 7.42
C GLU A 46 16.46 -27.45 6.14
N SER A 47 17.38 -28.22 5.58
CA SER A 47 17.36 -29.06 4.39
C SER A 47 16.16 -30.01 4.30
N CYS A 48 15.60 -30.23 3.09
CA CYS A 48 15.33 -31.59 2.59
C CYS A 48 14.83 -31.62 1.12
N SER A 49 15.62 -32.36 0.32
CA SER A 49 15.32 -33.21 -0.84
C SER A 49 14.56 -32.69 -2.07
N ASP A 50 15.36 -32.60 -3.13
CA ASP A 50 15.10 -32.91 -4.53
C ASP A 50 14.34 -34.26 -4.68
N GLU A 51 13.15 -34.27 -5.29
CA GLU A 51 12.66 -35.40 -6.10
C GLU A 51 11.61 -34.92 -7.13
N ASP A 52 11.78 -35.46 -8.33
CA ASP A 52 11.24 -35.10 -9.64
C ASP A 52 9.84 -35.70 -9.92
N SER A 53 8.94 -34.92 -10.54
CA SER A 53 7.86 -35.37 -11.46
C SER A 53 6.87 -34.22 -11.65
N SER A 54 6.92 -33.45 -12.75
CA SER A 54 6.45 -33.77 -14.10
C SER A 54 5.07 -33.12 -14.38
N GLU A 55 5.06 -32.30 -15.45
CA GLU A 55 3.95 -32.03 -16.37
C GLU A 55 2.90 -30.97 -15.97
N ASP A 56 3.10 -29.78 -16.53
CA ASP A 56 2.11 -28.99 -17.29
C ASP A 56 0.65 -29.04 -16.80
N GLU A 57 0.29 -28.16 -15.86
CA GLU A 57 -0.99 -27.48 -16.01
C GLU A 57 -0.91 -26.09 -15.37
N GLU A 58 -1.04 -25.10 -16.25
CA GLU A 58 -1.54 -23.76 -16.00
C GLU A 58 -0.91 -22.98 -14.84
N ASN A 59 0.04 -22.10 -15.21
CA ASN A 59 0.32 -20.86 -14.51
C ASN A 59 -1.00 -20.14 -14.20
N GLN A 60 -1.60 -20.46 -13.06
CA GLN A 60 -2.77 -19.78 -12.51
C GLN A 60 -2.24 -18.47 -11.93
N THR A 61 -1.80 -17.62 -12.85
CA THR A 61 -1.44 -16.24 -12.63
C THR A 61 -2.67 -15.60 -12.01
N VAL A 62 -2.65 -15.49 -10.68
CA VAL A 62 -3.62 -14.69 -9.94
C VAL A 62 -3.63 -13.32 -10.58
N CYS A 63 -4.72 -13.04 -11.31
CA CYS A 63 -4.94 -11.74 -11.89
C CYS A 63 -4.95 -10.75 -10.73
N ILE A 64 -3.88 -9.97 -10.59
CA ILE A 64 -3.89 -8.79 -9.74
C ILE A 64 -4.89 -7.84 -10.40
N SER A 65 -6.16 -7.96 -9.98
CA SER A 65 -7.24 -7.09 -10.41
C SER A 65 -7.06 -5.73 -9.76
N ASP A 66 -6.07 -4.98 -10.22
CA ASP A 66 -5.92 -3.59 -9.90
C ASP A 66 -5.77 -2.81 -11.19
N ARG A 67 -6.86 -2.14 -11.61
CA ARG A 67 -6.87 -0.96 -12.50
C ARG A 67 -8.26 -0.46 -12.92
N ARG A 68 -9.37 -1.08 -12.49
CA ARG A 68 -10.71 -0.58 -12.82
C ARG A 68 -11.62 -0.37 -11.62
N ARG A 69 -11.09 0.11 -10.49
CA ARG A 69 -11.95 0.82 -9.55
C ARG A 69 -12.37 2.12 -10.25
N PRO A 70 -13.66 2.37 -10.54
CA PRO A 70 -14.08 3.70 -10.95
C PRO A 70 -13.62 4.62 -9.83
N ARG A 71 -12.67 5.51 -10.12
CA ARG A 71 -12.32 6.59 -9.20
C ARG A 71 -13.62 7.37 -9.06
N LYS A 72 -14.44 7.01 -8.05
CA LYS A 72 -15.36 7.97 -7.43
C LYS A 72 -14.48 9.18 -7.32
N LYS A 73 -14.83 10.24 -8.05
CA LYS A 73 -14.18 11.54 -7.96
C LYS A 73 -14.39 11.91 -6.50
N GLN A 74 -13.50 11.44 -5.63
CA GLN A 74 -13.25 12.02 -4.35
C GLN A 74 -13.09 13.47 -4.77
N LYS A 75 -14.07 14.30 -4.39
CA LYS A 75 -13.96 15.74 -4.54
C LYS A 75 -12.61 16.01 -3.90
N VAL A 76 -11.57 16.13 -4.73
CA VAL A 76 -10.28 16.59 -4.31
C VAL A 76 -10.65 17.98 -3.94
N ASN A 77 -10.94 18.20 -2.66
CA ASN A 77 -11.09 19.51 -2.11
C ASN A 77 -9.76 20.13 -2.45
N LYS A 78 -9.75 20.89 -3.55
CA LYS A 78 -8.57 21.50 -4.15
C LYS A 78 -8.15 22.69 -3.30
N LYS A 79 -8.35 22.60 -1.98
CA LYS A 79 -7.59 23.30 -0.98
C LYS A 79 -6.23 22.61 -0.94
N GLY A 80 -5.44 22.81 -1.99
CA GLY A 80 -4.00 22.70 -1.84
C GLY A 80 -3.60 23.49 -0.59
N LYS A 81 -2.53 23.06 0.08
CA LYS A 81 -1.97 23.75 1.24
C LYS A 81 -1.90 25.25 0.94
N GLY A 82 -2.74 26.04 1.63
CA GLY A 82 -2.93 27.45 1.34
C GLY A 82 -1.69 28.31 1.67
N ARG A 83 -1.80 29.62 1.47
CA ARG A 83 -0.73 30.58 1.79
C ARG A 83 -0.23 30.42 3.24
N ASP A 84 -1.13 30.16 4.18
CA ASP A 84 -0.81 29.98 5.60
C ASP A 84 0.11 28.78 5.85
N TRP A 85 -0.03 27.71 5.06
CA TRP A 85 0.85 26.56 5.16
C TRP A 85 2.29 26.90 4.75
N VAL A 86 2.46 27.73 3.71
CA VAL A 86 3.78 28.21 3.27
C VAL A 86 4.40 29.11 4.34
N LEU A 87 3.62 30.02 4.94
CA LEU A 87 4.08 30.90 6.02
C LEU A 87 4.53 30.10 7.24
N ARG A 88 3.73 29.11 7.68
CA ARG A 88 4.09 28.22 8.79
C ARG A 88 5.40 27.48 8.53
N LYS A 89 5.62 27.02 7.30
CA LYS A 89 6.87 26.34 6.93
C LYS A 89 8.07 27.30 6.92
N LYS A 90 7.90 28.54 6.46
CA LYS A 90 8.95 29.56 6.52
C LYS A 90 9.30 29.90 7.96
N GLU A 91 8.32 30.06 8.85
CA GLU A 91 8.54 30.28 10.28
C GLU A 91 9.27 29.12 10.95
N GLN A 92 8.86 27.87 10.67
CA GLN A 92 9.56 26.68 11.18
C GLN A 92 11.03 26.66 10.74
N MET A 93 11.32 27.04 9.51
CA MET A 93 12.68 27.08 8.99
C MET A 93 13.50 28.23 9.61
N ARG A 94 12.88 29.39 9.87
CA ARG A 94 13.51 30.49 10.62
C ARG A 94 13.85 30.07 12.06
N LYS A 95 12.94 29.40 12.75
CA LYS A 95 13.16 28.87 14.12
C LYS A 95 14.30 27.84 14.17
N LYS A 96 14.53 27.12 13.08
CA LYS A 96 15.66 26.18 12.93
C LYS A 96 16.99 26.86 12.59
N GLY A 97 17.01 28.20 12.42
CA GLY A 97 18.21 28.94 12.05
C GLY A 97 18.57 28.87 10.55
N ASN A 98 17.69 28.33 9.70
CA ASN A 98 17.95 28.26 8.27
C ASN A 98 17.75 29.64 7.62
N ALA A 99 18.53 29.94 6.58
CA ALA A 99 18.32 31.13 5.76
C ALA A 99 16.99 31.03 4.98
N VAL A 100 16.02 31.86 5.34
CA VAL A 100 14.68 31.87 4.74
C VAL A 100 14.38 33.26 4.18
N PRO A 101 13.98 33.40 2.91
CA PRO A 101 13.62 34.69 2.33
C PRO A 101 12.50 35.41 3.10
N ALA A 102 12.51 36.74 3.07
CA ALA A 102 11.45 37.56 3.65
C ALA A 102 10.06 37.25 3.03
N ASP A 103 9.00 37.54 3.78
CA ASP A 103 7.63 37.37 3.31
C ASP A 103 7.23 38.58 2.45
N SER A 104 6.86 38.33 1.20
CA SER A 104 6.38 39.38 0.27
C SER A 104 4.92 39.16 -0.14
N LYS A 105 4.29 40.17 -0.76
CA LYS A 105 2.94 40.10 -1.35
C LYS A 105 2.78 38.96 -2.37
N TYR A 106 3.88 38.47 -2.94
CA TYR A 106 3.89 37.41 -3.94
C TYR A 106 4.15 36.00 -3.35
N THR A 107 4.30 35.89 -2.03
CA THR A 107 4.51 34.59 -1.35
C THR A 107 3.31 33.67 -1.56
N ALA A 108 3.57 32.43 -1.99
CA ALA A 108 2.56 31.40 -2.28
C ALA A 108 1.54 31.78 -3.39
N ARG A 109 1.82 32.80 -4.21
CA ARG A 109 0.98 33.17 -5.36
C ARG A 109 1.29 32.27 -6.56
N LYS A 110 0.25 31.85 -7.29
CA LYS A 110 0.41 31.13 -8.56
C LYS A 110 1.23 31.99 -9.53
N ARG A 111 2.33 31.45 -10.05
CA ARG A 111 3.13 32.07 -11.11
C ARG A 111 2.54 31.69 -12.47
N LYS A 112 2.62 32.60 -13.44
CA LYS A 112 2.28 32.27 -14.84
C LYS A 112 3.37 31.36 -15.38
N ASP A 113 2.97 30.36 -16.14
CA ASP A 113 3.90 29.55 -16.93
C ASP A 113 4.40 30.47 -18.05
N ARG A 114 5.60 31.01 -17.87
CA ARG A 114 6.34 31.72 -18.91
C ARG A 114 7.48 30.81 -19.31
N PHE A 115 7.16 29.87 -20.18
CA PHE A 115 8.06 29.03 -20.95
C PHE A 115 7.45 28.87 -22.32
#